data_AF-A0A2V7MSD2-F1
#
_entry.id   AF-A0A2V7MSD2-F1
#
_cell.length_a   1.000
_cell.length_b   1.000
_cell.length_c   1.000
_cell.angle_alpha   90.00
_cell.angle_beta   90.00
_cell.angle_gamma   90.00
#
_symmetry.space_group_name_H-M   'P 1'
#
loop_
_entity.id
_entity.type
_entity.pdbx_description
1 polymer ?
#
loop_
_entity_poly.entity_id
_entity_poly.type
_entity_poly.pdbx_seq_one_letter_code
_entity_poly.pdbx_strand_id
1 'polypeptide(L)'
;MFVGHYGISFAAKRLDKTIPLWVLFLAVQLLDVGWGILVPLGVEKVRIVPGITASNPLDLYYMPFTHSLVAALLWSLGAYAACRSLRAFGASRRAALLVAAAVFSHWVLDVIVHRPDLPLYDDMLKLGLGLWNYRAPAFLLEVAVLFGGMLLYLRSTTAGTPLGRYGMPVFGVVMVLVQATVFFGPPPPSSAAAALTALLSYFLFAGVAGWLDHKRS
;
A
#
# COMPACT_ATOMS: atom_id res chain seq x y z
N MET A 1 2.36 2.30 6.50
CA MET A 1 1.43 1.16 6.73
C MET A 1 1.74 0.08 5.70
N PHE A 2 1.40 -1.20 5.89
CA PHE A 2 1.66 -2.21 4.86
C PHE A 2 0.35 -2.81 4.31
N VAL A 3 -0.20 -3.87 4.89
CA VAL A 3 -1.37 -4.53 4.30
C VAL A 3 -2.66 -3.71 4.37
N GLY A 4 -2.72 -2.75 5.30
CA GLY A 4 -3.89 -1.86 5.40
C GLY A 4 -4.15 -1.06 4.12
N HIS A 5 -3.13 -0.75 3.33
CA HIS A 5 -3.25 0.07 2.10
C HIS A 5 -4.15 -0.62 1.06
N TYR A 6 -4.07 -1.95 0.97
CA TYR A 6 -4.89 -2.74 0.06
C TYR A 6 -6.38 -2.69 0.37
N GLY A 7 -6.78 -2.28 1.58
CA GLY A 7 -8.17 -1.97 1.90
C GLY A 7 -8.74 -0.89 0.96
N ILE A 8 -7.95 0.13 0.64
CA ILE A 8 -8.35 1.18 -0.31
C ILE A 8 -8.50 0.61 -1.72
N SER A 9 -7.63 -0.31 -2.15
CA SER A 9 -7.75 -0.97 -3.46
C SER A 9 -9.09 -1.71 -3.60
N PHE A 10 -9.48 -2.47 -2.57
CA PHE A 10 -10.77 -3.16 -2.55
C PHE A 10 -11.95 -2.17 -2.55
N ALA A 11 -11.87 -1.10 -1.75
CA ALA A 11 -12.92 -0.07 -1.71
C ALA A 11 -13.05 0.67 -3.05
N ALA A 12 -11.93 1.02 -3.69
CA ALA A 12 -11.90 1.72 -4.97
C ALA A 12 -12.47 0.86 -6.11
N LYS A 13 -12.21 -0.46 -6.10
CA LYS A 13 -12.76 -1.40 -7.09
C LYS A 13 -14.29 -1.42 -7.11
N ARG A 14 -14.94 -1.19 -5.96
CA ARG A 14 -16.40 -1.03 -5.88
C ARG A 14 -16.90 0.21 -6.64
N LEU A 15 -16.10 1.29 -6.67
CA LEU A 15 -16.48 2.57 -7.28
C LEU A 15 -16.39 2.57 -8.80
N ASP A 16 -15.47 1.76 -9.35
CA ASP A 16 -15.31 1.55 -10.78
C ASP A 16 -14.71 0.17 -11.05
N LYS A 17 -15.56 -0.77 -11.49
CA LYS A 17 -15.17 -2.17 -11.74
C LYS A 17 -14.29 -2.33 -12.99
N THR A 18 -14.21 -1.32 -13.86
CA THR A 18 -13.41 -1.36 -15.09
C THR A 18 -11.91 -1.36 -14.80
N ILE A 19 -11.51 -0.87 -13.62
CA ILE A 19 -10.12 -0.87 -13.17
C ILE A 19 -9.79 -2.28 -12.65
N PRO A 20 -8.81 -3.00 -13.22
CA PRO A 20 -8.39 -4.29 -12.69
C PRO A 20 -7.87 -4.16 -11.26
N LEU A 21 -8.21 -5.10 -10.37
CA LEU A 21 -7.82 -4.99 -8.96
C LEU A 21 -6.29 -4.95 -8.77
N TRP A 22 -5.52 -5.65 -9.60
CA TRP A 22 -4.05 -5.61 -9.56
C TRP A 22 -3.49 -4.20 -9.78
N VAL A 23 -4.14 -3.38 -10.63
CA VAL A 23 -3.74 -1.98 -10.84
C VAL A 23 -3.95 -1.19 -9.56
N LEU A 24 -5.09 -1.39 -8.90
CA LEU A 24 -5.40 -0.70 -7.64
C LEU A 24 -4.48 -1.15 -6.50
N PHE A 25 -4.02 -2.41 -6.50
CA PHE A 25 -3.02 -2.91 -5.55
C PHE A 25 -1.66 -2.25 -5.78
N LEU A 26 -1.22 -2.11 -7.03
CA LEU A 26 0.03 -1.39 -7.33
C LEU A 26 -0.11 0.11 -7.07
N ALA A 27 -1.28 0.69 -7.33
CA ALA A 27 -1.53 2.12 -7.13
C ALA A 27 -1.36 2.52 -5.67
N VAL A 28 -2.02 1.82 -4.73
CA VAL A 28 -1.89 2.11 -3.29
C VAL A 28 -0.50 1.83 -2.75
N GLN A 29 0.37 1.16 -3.52
CA GLN A 29 1.74 0.85 -3.12
C GLN A 29 2.79 1.57 -3.97
N LEU A 30 2.38 2.49 -4.85
CA LEU A 30 3.27 3.04 -5.87
C LEU A 30 4.45 3.80 -5.26
N LEU A 31 4.22 4.52 -4.16
CA LEU A 31 5.28 5.23 -3.42
C LEU A 31 6.29 4.24 -2.87
N ASP A 32 5.80 3.17 -2.28
CA ASP A 32 6.59 2.10 -1.69
C ASP A 32 7.34 1.25 -2.73
N VAL A 33 6.78 1.07 -3.93
CA VAL A 33 7.48 0.50 -5.09
C VAL A 33 8.64 1.40 -5.50
N GLY A 34 8.41 2.71 -5.56
CA GLY A 34 9.46 3.70 -5.79
C GLY A 34 10.55 3.64 -4.71
N TRP A 35 10.15 3.62 -3.44
CA TRP A 35 11.05 3.56 -2.30
C TRP A 35 11.90 2.28 -2.30
N GLY A 36 11.27 1.13 -2.60
CA GLY A 36 11.93 -0.16 -2.74
C GLY A 36 12.99 -0.20 -3.85
N ILE A 37 12.93 0.71 -4.83
CA ILE A 37 13.94 0.90 -5.87
C ILE A 37 14.98 1.94 -5.47
N LEU A 38 14.57 3.07 -4.89
CA LEU A 38 15.46 4.19 -4.54
C LEU A 38 16.39 3.88 -3.37
N VAL A 39 15.96 3.03 -2.42
CA VAL A 39 16.78 2.63 -1.26
C VAL A 39 18.01 1.82 -1.68
N PRO A 40 17.91 0.73 -2.47
CA PRO A 40 19.09 0.01 -2.97
C PRO A 40 20.04 0.87 -3.81
N LEU A 41 19.53 1.92 -4.46
CA LEU A 41 20.33 2.88 -5.23
C LEU A 41 21.00 3.96 -4.36
N GLY A 42 20.71 4.00 -3.06
CA GLY A 42 21.27 4.98 -2.11
C GLY A 42 20.68 6.39 -2.23
N VAL A 43 19.61 6.56 -3.01
CA VAL A 43 18.92 7.85 -3.21
C VAL A 43 18.07 8.18 -1.99
N GLU A 44 17.24 7.25 -1.56
CA GLU A 44 16.53 7.33 -0.28
C GLU A 44 17.20 6.42 0.74
N LYS A 45 17.07 6.75 2.02
CA LYS A 45 17.87 6.13 3.06
C LYS A 45 17.00 5.63 4.20
N VAL A 46 17.32 4.40 4.60
CA VAL A 46 16.72 3.71 5.74
C VAL A 46 17.81 2.96 6.48
N ARG A 47 17.69 2.87 7.80
CA ARG A 47 18.51 1.99 8.63
C ARG A 47 17.61 1.16 9.55
N ILE A 48 18.10 -0.01 9.95
CA ILE A 48 17.38 -0.89 10.86
C ILE A 48 17.76 -0.51 12.30
N VAL A 49 16.78 -0.01 13.06
CA VAL A 49 16.93 0.37 14.47
C VAL A 49 15.86 -0.36 15.27
N PRO A 50 16.16 -1.57 15.80
CA PRO A 50 15.20 -2.31 16.61
C PRO A 50 14.70 -1.47 17.79
N GLY A 51 13.38 -1.44 17.99
CA GLY A 51 12.74 -0.68 19.07
C GLY A 51 12.54 0.81 18.80
N ILE A 52 12.90 1.32 17.61
CA ILE A 52 12.63 2.72 17.24
C ILE A 52 11.14 3.07 17.23
N THR A 53 10.31 2.10 16.89
CA THR A 53 8.87 2.05 17.19
C THR A 53 8.54 0.65 17.71
N ALA A 54 7.34 0.48 18.26
CA ALA A 54 6.89 -0.85 18.68
C ALA A 54 6.60 -1.75 17.46
N SER A 55 6.01 -1.22 16.39
CA SER A 55 5.57 -2.02 15.24
C SER A 55 6.62 -2.26 14.17
N ASN A 56 7.54 -1.32 13.99
CA ASN A 56 8.39 -1.27 12.81
C ASN A 56 9.83 -0.86 13.20
N PRO A 57 10.86 -1.68 12.89
CA PRO A 57 12.26 -1.36 13.19
C PRO A 57 12.92 -0.45 12.15
N LEU A 58 12.20 0.02 11.12
CA LEU A 58 12.75 0.88 10.08
C LEU A 58 12.84 2.34 10.55
N ASP A 59 14.06 2.89 10.55
CA ASP A 59 14.28 4.33 10.66
C ASP A 59 14.32 4.94 9.25
N LEU A 60 13.19 5.50 8.83
CA LEU A 60 12.97 6.06 7.49
C LEU A 60 13.43 7.51 7.42
N TYR A 61 14.71 7.74 7.72
CA TYR A 61 15.21 9.07 8.03
C TYR A 61 15.34 10.02 6.83
N TYR A 62 15.35 9.51 5.59
CA TYR A 62 15.44 10.33 4.38
C TYR A 62 14.68 9.68 3.21
N MET A 63 13.46 10.16 2.94
CA MET A 63 12.59 9.66 1.86
C MET A 63 11.78 10.78 1.17
N PRO A 64 12.42 11.88 0.72
CA PRO A 64 11.71 13.04 0.19
C PRO A 64 11.10 12.81 -1.20
N PHE A 65 11.57 11.82 -1.97
CA PHE A 65 11.19 11.60 -3.37
C PHE A 65 10.01 10.63 -3.52
N THR A 66 9.68 9.87 -2.48
CA THR A 66 8.55 8.94 -2.47
C THR A 66 7.50 9.30 -1.44
N HIS A 67 7.92 9.68 -0.22
CA HIS A 67 7.02 9.83 0.93
C HIS A 67 6.88 11.27 1.45
N SER A 68 7.44 12.27 0.76
CA SER A 68 7.02 13.65 1.03
C SER A 68 5.61 13.93 0.52
N LEU A 69 4.89 14.87 1.13
CA LEU A 69 3.56 15.27 0.64
C LEU A 69 3.61 15.71 -0.84
N VAL A 70 4.62 16.53 -1.18
CA VAL A 70 4.83 16.98 -2.57
C VAL A 70 5.13 15.80 -3.50
N ALA A 71 6.01 14.88 -3.12
CA ALA A 71 6.27 13.68 -3.91
C ALA A 71 5.01 12.84 -4.09
N ALA A 72 4.25 12.58 -3.02
CA ALA A 72 3.01 11.81 -3.07
C ALA A 72 1.99 12.42 -4.05
N LEU A 73 1.86 13.75 -4.07
CA LEU A 73 1.03 14.46 -5.04
C LEU A 73 1.57 14.31 -6.48
N LEU A 74 2.89 14.38 -6.69
CA LEU A 74 3.52 14.21 -8.00
C LEU A 74 3.37 12.79 -8.54
N TRP A 75 3.58 11.76 -7.71
CA TRP A 75 3.33 10.35 -8.07
C TRP A 75 1.86 10.11 -8.41
N SER A 76 0.94 10.70 -7.65
CA SER A 76 -0.50 10.63 -7.92
C SER A 76 -0.87 11.28 -9.26
N LEU A 77 -0.31 12.47 -9.54
CA LEU A 77 -0.46 13.15 -10.82
C LEU A 77 0.16 12.35 -11.97
N GLY A 78 1.33 11.74 -11.76
CA GLY A 78 1.99 10.87 -12.71
C GLY A 78 1.13 9.65 -13.05
N ALA A 79 0.54 9.00 -12.04
CA ALA A 79 -0.38 7.88 -12.25
C ALA A 79 -1.64 8.29 -13.02
N TYR A 80 -2.22 9.45 -12.69
CA TYR A 80 -3.33 10.04 -13.47
C TYR A 80 -2.91 10.24 -14.93
N ALA A 81 -1.80 10.93 -15.17
CA ALA A 81 -1.30 11.26 -16.51
C ALA A 81 -1.01 9.99 -17.33
N ALA A 82 -0.39 8.98 -16.72
CA ALA A 82 -0.13 7.67 -17.34
C ALA A 82 -1.43 6.96 -17.73
N CYS A 83 -2.44 6.93 -16.85
CA CYS A 83 -3.75 6.35 -17.19
C CYS A 83 -4.42 7.09 -18.36
N ARG A 84 -4.30 8.42 -18.40
CA ARG A 84 -4.86 9.26 -19.48
C ARG A 84 -4.13 9.06 -20.81
N SER A 85 -2.80 9.06 -20.81
CA SER A 85 -1.97 8.96 -22.02
C SER A 85 -2.03 7.57 -22.65
N LEU A 86 -2.02 6.52 -21.83
CA LEU A 86 -2.14 5.12 -22.28
C LEU A 86 -3.58 4.74 -22.64
N ARG A 87 -4.54 5.67 -22.54
CA ARG A 87 -5.98 5.43 -22.75
C ARG A 87 -6.50 4.24 -21.94
N ALA A 88 -5.92 4.02 -20.76
CA ALA A 88 -6.27 2.92 -19.87
C ALA A 88 -7.76 3.00 -19.48
N PHE A 89 -8.37 1.84 -19.25
CA PHE A 89 -9.76 1.72 -18.78
C PHE A 89 -10.76 2.49 -19.67
N GLY A 90 -10.58 2.38 -20.99
CA GLY A 90 -11.42 3.07 -21.98
C GLY A 90 -11.21 4.59 -22.02
N ALA A 91 -10.04 5.08 -21.62
CA ALA A 91 -9.73 6.49 -21.44
C ALA A 91 -10.72 7.20 -20.48
N SER A 92 -11.21 6.50 -19.47
CA SER A 92 -12.10 7.06 -18.45
C SER A 92 -11.35 8.05 -17.55
N ARG A 93 -11.79 9.31 -17.53
CA ARG A 93 -11.26 10.34 -16.60
C ARG A 93 -11.53 9.95 -15.15
N ARG A 94 -12.70 9.38 -14.87
CA ARG A 94 -13.08 8.90 -13.54
C ARG A 94 -12.15 7.79 -13.07
N ALA A 95 -11.84 6.81 -13.92
CA ALA A 95 -10.94 5.72 -13.56
C ALA A 95 -9.52 6.23 -13.26
N ALA A 96 -9.00 7.13 -14.09
CA ALA A 96 -7.70 7.76 -13.85
C ALA A 96 -7.65 8.56 -12.53
N LEU A 97 -8.72 9.28 -12.19
CA LEU A 97 -8.83 9.99 -10.90
C LEU A 97 -8.88 9.02 -9.72
N LEU A 98 -9.57 7.90 -9.86
CA LEU A 98 -9.62 6.87 -8.81
C LEU A 98 -8.25 6.22 -8.58
N VAL A 99 -7.49 5.94 -9.65
CA VAL A 99 -6.11 5.44 -9.51
C VAL A 99 -5.22 6.46 -8.81
N ALA A 100 -5.30 7.74 -9.19
CA ALA A 100 -4.52 8.79 -8.54
C ALA A 100 -4.91 8.98 -7.07
N ALA A 101 -6.21 8.93 -6.75
CA ALA A 101 -6.69 8.97 -5.37
C ALA A 101 -6.20 7.75 -4.56
N ALA A 102 -6.14 6.57 -5.18
CA ALA A 102 -5.60 5.37 -4.54
C ALA A 102 -4.10 5.53 -4.24
N VAL A 103 -3.30 6.10 -5.16
CA VAL A 103 -1.89 6.45 -4.89
C VAL A 103 -1.79 7.41 -3.71
N PHE A 104 -2.54 8.52 -3.73
CA PHE A 104 -2.46 9.53 -2.68
C PHE A 104 -2.92 9.01 -1.31
N SER A 105 -3.86 8.07 -1.28
CA SER A 105 -4.37 7.48 -0.04
C SER A 105 -3.26 6.82 0.80
N HIS A 106 -2.19 6.36 0.16
CA HIS A 106 -1.02 5.80 0.82
C HIS A 106 -0.44 6.80 1.82
N TRP A 107 -0.07 8.00 1.34
CA TRP A 107 0.52 9.03 2.18
C TRP A 107 -0.41 9.44 3.32
N VAL A 108 -1.72 9.55 3.05
CA VAL A 108 -2.72 9.91 4.07
C VAL A 108 -2.76 8.87 5.20
N LEU A 109 -2.76 7.57 4.88
CA LEU A 109 -2.80 6.52 5.89
C LEU A 109 -1.44 6.37 6.60
N ASP A 110 -0.35 6.68 5.91
CA ASP A 110 0.97 6.72 6.50
C ASP A 110 1.11 7.80 7.56
N VAL A 111 0.53 8.99 7.36
CA VAL A 111 0.50 10.05 8.38
C VAL A 111 -0.05 9.54 9.71
N ILE A 112 -0.99 8.60 9.70
CA ILE A 112 -1.56 8.04 10.94
C ILE A 112 -0.54 7.16 11.66
N VAL A 113 0.20 6.34 10.94
CA VAL A 113 1.01 5.27 11.55
C VAL A 113 2.46 5.65 11.77
N HIS A 114 3.03 6.43 10.86
CA HIS A 114 4.41 6.86 10.92
C HIS A 114 4.67 7.74 12.14
N ARG A 115 5.87 7.62 12.70
CA ARG A 115 6.43 8.67 13.56
C ARG A 115 6.62 9.95 12.74
N PRO A 116 7.03 11.09 13.34
CA PRO A 116 7.34 12.31 12.58
C PRO A 116 8.54 12.16 11.62
N ASP A 117 8.39 11.36 10.57
CA ASP A 117 9.39 11.02 9.56
C ASP A 117 8.91 11.24 8.12
N LEU A 118 7.63 11.59 7.89
CA LEU A 118 7.07 11.90 6.57
C LEU A 118 7.23 13.38 6.23
N PRO A 119 8.13 13.78 5.32
CA PRO A 119 8.34 15.19 5.03
C PRO A 119 7.12 15.84 4.36
N LEU A 120 6.95 17.15 4.52
CA LEU A 120 5.98 17.89 3.72
C LEU A 120 6.57 18.27 2.36
N TYR A 121 7.79 18.81 2.38
CA TYR A 121 8.54 19.22 1.20
C TYR A 121 10.03 19.00 1.47
N ASP A 122 10.74 18.44 0.49
CA ASP A 122 12.13 18.00 0.66
C ASP A 122 12.26 17.12 1.92
N ASP A 123 13.31 17.25 2.73
CA ASP A 123 13.44 16.57 4.03
C ASP A 123 13.04 17.45 5.24
N MET A 124 12.21 18.47 5.00
CA MET A 124 11.79 19.44 6.02
C MET A 124 10.36 19.21 6.52
N LEU A 125 10.09 19.68 7.75
CA LEU A 125 8.78 19.67 8.40
C LEU A 125 8.10 18.30 8.31
N LYS A 126 8.55 17.35 9.12
CA LYS A 126 8.07 15.97 9.09
C LYS A 126 6.78 15.79 9.91
N LEU A 127 5.82 15.08 9.32
CA LEU A 127 4.55 14.70 9.92
C LEU A 127 4.54 13.21 10.29
N GLY A 128 3.58 12.86 11.14
CA GLY A 128 3.31 11.50 11.58
C GLY A 128 2.71 11.50 12.98
N LEU A 129 1.59 10.80 13.16
CA LEU A 129 0.87 10.71 14.44
C LEU A 129 1.44 9.61 15.35
N GLY A 130 2.29 8.74 14.82
CA GLY A 130 3.09 7.79 15.59
C GLY A 130 2.34 6.55 16.08
N LEU A 131 1.28 6.10 15.40
CA LEU A 131 0.54 4.91 15.84
C LEU A 131 1.42 3.65 15.90
N TRP A 132 2.49 3.56 15.12
CA TRP A 132 3.48 2.47 15.22
C TRP A 132 4.21 2.39 16.56
N ASN A 133 4.12 3.40 17.43
CA ASN A 133 4.55 3.28 18.82
C ASN A 133 3.64 2.35 19.65
N TYR A 134 2.44 2.04 19.14
CA TYR A 134 1.45 1.19 19.78
C TYR A 134 1.14 -0.02 18.89
N ARG A 135 1.92 -1.11 19.07
CA ARG A 135 1.89 -2.28 18.18
C ARG A 135 0.50 -2.87 17.94
N ALA A 136 -0.25 -3.12 19.02
CA ALA A 136 -1.58 -3.70 18.92
C ALA A 136 -2.60 -2.77 18.25
N PRO A 137 -2.76 -1.49 18.65
CA PRO A 137 -3.60 -0.54 17.93
C PRO A 137 -3.24 -0.39 16.45
N ALA A 138 -1.95 -0.28 16.12
CA ALA A 138 -1.52 -0.21 14.72
C ALA A 138 -1.91 -1.46 13.93
N PHE A 139 -1.71 -2.66 14.49
CA PHE A 139 -2.04 -3.91 13.82
C PHE A 139 -3.55 -4.04 13.60
N LEU A 140 -4.35 -3.70 14.62
CA LEU A 140 -5.81 -3.70 14.52
C LEU A 140 -6.32 -2.70 13.48
N LEU A 141 -5.69 -1.52 13.36
CA LEU A 141 -6.01 -0.56 12.31
C LEU A 141 -5.76 -1.16 10.93
N GLU A 142 -4.58 -1.75 10.67
CA GLU A 142 -4.27 -2.34 9.36
C GLU A 142 -5.27 -3.45 8.98
N VAL A 143 -5.60 -4.33 9.93
CA VAL A 143 -6.59 -5.40 9.76
C VAL A 143 -7.98 -4.83 9.47
N ALA A 144 -8.40 -3.80 10.23
CA ALA A 144 -9.72 -3.19 10.07
C ALA A 144 -9.87 -2.49 8.71
N VAL A 145 -8.86 -1.74 8.27
CA VAL A 145 -8.88 -1.07 6.96
C VAL A 145 -8.89 -2.11 5.83
N LEU A 146 -8.04 -3.14 5.91
CA LEU A 146 -7.97 -4.22 4.94
C LEU A 146 -9.32 -4.93 4.77
N PHE A 147 -9.88 -5.47 5.86
CA PHE A 147 -11.12 -6.23 5.79
C PHE A 147 -12.35 -5.34 5.60
N GLY A 148 -12.33 -4.09 6.06
CA GLY A 148 -13.36 -3.10 5.77
C GLY A 148 -13.46 -2.84 4.27
N GLY A 149 -12.33 -2.58 3.61
CA GLY A 149 -12.25 -2.46 2.15
C GLY A 149 -12.70 -3.73 1.44
N MET A 150 -12.18 -4.88 1.87
CA MET A 150 -12.55 -6.19 1.30
C MET A 150 -14.05 -6.47 1.41
N LEU A 151 -14.69 -6.12 2.53
CA LEU A 151 -16.13 -6.27 2.70
C LEU A 151 -16.91 -5.44 1.67
N LEU A 152 -16.48 -4.20 1.40
CA LEU A 152 -17.09 -3.37 0.35
C LEU A 152 -16.94 -4.01 -1.03
N TYR A 153 -15.76 -4.54 -1.34
CA TYR A 153 -15.50 -5.27 -2.57
C TYR A 153 -16.38 -6.53 -2.71
N LEU A 154 -16.44 -7.37 -1.67
CA LEU A 154 -17.20 -8.62 -1.67
C LEU A 154 -18.71 -8.38 -1.76
N ARG A 155 -19.21 -7.27 -1.21
CA ARG A 155 -20.62 -6.85 -1.36
C ARG A 155 -20.95 -6.33 -2.76
N SER A 156 -19.93 -5.89 -3.50
CA SER A 156 -20.09 -5.35 -4.85
C SER A 156 -19.86 -6.38 -5.96
N THR A 157 -19.39 -7.58 -5.61
CA THR A 157 -19.06 -8.66 -6.55
C THR A 157 -19.72 -9.97 -6.14
N THR A 158 -19.99 -10.82 -7.12
CA THR A 158 -20.63 -12.12 -6.96
C THR A 158 -19.64 -13.22 -7.30
N ALA A 159 -19.83 -14.41 -6.73
CA ALA A 159 -18.98 -15.57 -6.96
C ALA A 159 -19.83 -16.76 -7.40
N GLY A 160 -19.52 -17.32 -8.57
CA GLY A 160 -20.12 -18.55 -9.09
C GLY A 160 -19.39 -19.84 -8.69
N THR A 161 -18.22 -19.74 -8.06
CA THR A 161 -17.39 -20.89 -7.66
C THR A 161 -16.93 -20.77 -6.20
N PRO A 162 -16.57 -21.89 -5.53
CA PRO A 162 -15.97 -21.85 -4.19
C PRO A 162 -14.69 -21.00 -4.13
N LEU A 163 -13.83 -21.10 -5.15
CA LEU A 163 -12.63 -20.28 -5.26
C LEU A 163 -12.97 -18.79 -5.33
N GLY A 164 -13.96 -18.42 -6.14
CA GLY A 164 -14.46 -17.05 -6.18
C GLY A 164 -14.97 -16.59 -4.82
N ARG A 165 -15.71 -17.44 -4.10
CA ARG A 165 -16.33 -17.11 -2.79
C ARG A 165 -15.31 -16.90 -1.69
N TYR A 166 -14.34 -17.81 -1.55
CA TYR A 166 -13.43 -17.86 -0.39
C TYR A 166 -12.01 -17.37 -0.69
N GLY A 167 -11.61 -17.28 -1.97
CA GLY A 167 -10.24 -16.93 -2.34
C GLY A 167 -9.79 -15.57 -1.80
N MET A 168 -10.64 -14.54 -1.92
CA MET A 168 -10.32 -13.19 -1.41
C MET A 168 -10.23 -13.14 0.13
N PRO A 169 -11.18 -13.67 0.91
CA PRO A 169 -11.03 -13.79 2.36
C PRO A 169 -9.76 -14.55 2.79
N VAL A 170 -9.48 -15.70 2.17
CA VAL A 170 -8.27 -16.49 2.47
C VAL A 170 -7.02 -15.69 2.17
N PHE A 171 -6.98 -15.01 1.03
CA PHE A 171 -5.87 -14.13 0.67
C PHE A 171 -5.71 -12.97 1.66
N GLY A 172 -6.81 -12.39 2.14
CA GLY A 172 -6.81 -11.41 3.23
C GLY A 172 -6.16 -11.94 4.51
N VAL A 173 -6.52 -13.16 4.92
CA VAL A 173 -5.91 -13.82 6.08
C VAL A 173 -4.41 -14.05 5.85
N VAL A 174 -4.00 -14.49 4.66
CA VAL A 174 -2.57 -14.66 4.33
C VAL A 174 -1.82 -13.32 4.44
N MET A 175 -2.37 -12.23 3.91
CA MET A 175 -1.78 -10.90 4.07
C MET A 175 -1.65 -10.50 5.54
N VAL A 176 -2.67 -10.75 6.37
CA VAL A 176 -2.60 -10.49 7.82
C VAL A 176 -1.54 -11.33 8.52
N LEU A 177 -1.35 -12.59 8.11
CA LEU A 177 -0.27 -13.43 8.64
C LEU A 177 1.10 -12.86 8.27
N VAL A 178 1.29 -12.38 7.03
CA VAL A 178 2.51 -11.66 6.63
C VAL A 178 2.67 -10.36 7.42
N GLN A 179 1.61 -9.60 7.65
CA GLN A 179 1.67 -8.40 8.50
C GLN A 179 2.09 -8.73 9.93
N ALA A 180 1.63 -9.87 10.46
CA ALA A 180 2.01 -10.31 11.79
C ALA A 180 3.51 -10.64 11.86
N THR A 181 4.11 -11.21 10.80
CA THR A 181 5.56 -11.42 10.78
C THR A 181 6.32 -10.09 10.72
N VAL A 182 5.81 -9.08 10.02
CA VAL A 182 6.41 -7.74 10.01
C VAL A 182 6.37 -7.06 11.39
N PHE A 183 5.26 -7.21 12.13
CA PHE A 183 5.07 -6.51 13.42
C PHE A 183 5.68 -7.24 14.63
N PHE A 184 5.67 -8.58 14.60
CA PHE A 184 6.01 -9.41 15.74
C PHE A 184 7.23 -10.31 15.48
N GLY A 185 7.70 -10.41 14.24
CA GLY A 185 8.89 -11.15 13.87
C GLY A 185 10.19 -10.39 14.14
N PRO A 186 11.35 -11.03 13.88
CA PRO A 186 12.63 -10.37 14.00
C PRO A 186 12.78 -9.25 12.95
N PRO A 187 13.55 -8.18 13.25
CA PRO A 187 13.89 -7.17 12.26
C PRO A 187 14.57 -7.78 11.02
N PRO A 188 14.39 -7.18 9.83
CA PRO A 188 15.08 -7.63 8.63
C PRO A 188 16.60 -7.47 8.80
N PRO A 189 17.42 -8.34 8.17
CA PRO A 189 18.87 -8.37 8.37
C PRO A 189 19.59 -7.15 7.76
N SER A 190 18.95 -6.44 6.83
CA SER A 190 19.49 -5.23 6.21
C SER A 190 18.39 -4.37 5.58
N SER A 191 18.71 -3.10 5.32
CA SER A 191 17.85 -2.16 4.57
C SER A 191 17.49 -2.68 3.17
N ALA A 192 18.47 -3.27 2.46
CA ALA A 192 18.24 -3.84 1.14
C ALA A 192 17.32 -5.07 1.19
N ALA A 193 17.48 -5.94 2.20
CA ALA A 193 16.60 -7.10 2.38
C ALA A 193 15.16 -6.66 2.69
N ALA A 194 14.98 -5.62 3.51
CA ALA A 194 13.67 -5.04 3.78
C ALA A 194 13.02 -4.52 2.49
N ALA A 195 13.73 -3.69 1.72
CA ALA A 195 13.25 -3.11 0.47
C ALA A 195 12.88 -4.18 -0.57
N LEU A 196 13.74 -5.18 -0.80
CA LEU A 196 13.51 -6.25 -1.78
C LEU A 196 12.34 -7.15 -1.37
N THR A 197 12.24 -7.52 -0.09
CA THR A 197 11.15 -8.37 0.40
C THR A 197 9.81 -7.65 0.26
N ALA A 198 9.78 -6.35 0.59
CA ALA A 198 8.60 -5.52 0.41
C ALA A 198 8.21 -5.44 -1.08
N LEU A 199 9.15 -5.09 -1.96
CA LEU A 199 8.92 -4.98 -3.41
C LEU A 199 8.36 -6.28 -4.01
N LEU A 200 8.94 -7.43 -3.68
CA LEU A 200 8.46 -8.74 -4.11
C LEU A 200 7.03 -9.00 -3.61
N SER A 201 6.75 -8.67 -2.36
CA SER A 201 5.42 -8.84 -1.75
C SER A 201 4.37 -8.00 -2.48
N TYR A 202 4.70 -6.76 -2.86
CA TYR A 202 3.78 -5.86 -3.56
C TYR A 202 3.33 -6.41 -4.91
N PHE A 203 4.28 -6.88 -5.73
CA PHE A 203 3.98 -7.48 -7.03
C PHE A 203 3.27 -8.83 -6.91
N LEU A 204 3.69 -9.67 -5.94
CA LEU A 204 3.03 -10.94 -5.67
C LEU A 204 1.58 -10.72 -5.26
N PHE A 205 1.31 -9.81 -4.33
CA PHE A 205 -0.03 -9.50 -3.86
C PHE A 205 -0.90 -8.92 -4.97
N ALA A 206 -0.36 -8.01 -5.79
CA ALA A 206 -1.06 -7.49 -6.96
C ALA A 206 -1.42 -8.61 -7.96
N GLY A 207 -0.49 -9.53 -8.24
CA GLY A 207 -0.72 -10.67 -9.12
C GLY A 207 -1.81 -11.63 -8.62
N VAL A 208 -1.74 -12.00 -7.33
CA VAL A 208 -2.76 -12.87 -6.69
C VAL A 208 -4.11 -12.17 -6.67
N ALA A 209 -4.16 -10.87 -6.32
CA ALA A 209 -5.39 -10.09 -6.32
C ALA A 209 -6.02 -10.01 -7.71
N GLY A 210 -5.22 -9.77 -8.76
CA GLY A 210 -5.69 -9.77 -10.14
C GLY A 210 -6.26 -11.12 -10.56
N TRP A 211 -5.56 -12.21 -10.25
CA TRP A 211 -6.03 -13.57 -10.55
C TRP A 211 -7.36 -13.90 -9.85
N LEU A 212 -7.49 -13.57 -8.57
CA LEU A 212 -8.70 -13.79 -7.79
C LEU A 212 -9.86 -12.89 -8.24
N ASP A 213 -9.58 -11.65 -8.67
CA ASP A 213 -10.60 -10.73 -9.17
C ASP A 213 -11.31 -11.30 -10.41
N HIS A 214 -10.56 -11.97 -11.30
CA HIS A 214 -11.11 -12.67 -12.45
C HIS A 214 -12.00 -13.88 -12.10
N LYS A 215 -12.03 -14.33 -10.84
CA LYS A 215 -12.94 -15.40 -10.37
C LYS A 215 -14.27 -14.85 -9.84
N ARG A 216 -14.50 -13.55 -9.94
CA ARG A 216 -15.69 -12.84 -9.44
C ARG A 216 -16.25 -11.89 -10.52
N SER A 217 -17.54 -11.56 -10.42
CA SER A 217 -18.27 -10.64 -11.34
C SER A 217 -19.00 -9.51 -10.61
#